data_AF-A0A8W8NRX8-F1
#
_entry.id   AF-A0A8W8NRX8-F1
#
_cell.length_a   1.000
_cell.length_b   1.000
_cell.length_c   1.000
_cell.angle_alpha   90.00
_cell.angle_beta   90.00
_cell.angle_gamma   90.00
#
_symmetry.space_group_name_H-M   'P 1'
#
loop_
_entity.id
_entity.type
_entity.pdbx_description
1 polymer ?
#
loop_
_entity_poly.entity_id
_entity_poly.type
_entity_poly.pdbx_seq_one_letter_code
_entity_poly.pdbx_strand_id
1 'polypeptide(L)'
;ETLKQRLTSGDSVDKIINLTLGYGVVVMTDERGNVIFGHDGSGGQSAIADPTLKTGMAYVTGRLKSISVKGDRENFQYRAAYYRCLERHIRNKRKSKT
;
A
#
# COMPACT_ATOMS: atom_id res chain seq x y z
N GLU A 1 -15.44 10.38 -3.42
CA GLU A 1 -14.80 11.59 -2.88
C GLU A 1 -13.36 11.60 -3.31
N THR A 2 -12.98 12.63 -4.04
CA THR A 2 -11.58 12.92 -4.38
C THR A 2 -10.95 13.52 -3.13
N LEU A 3 -9.80 13.00 -2.69
CA LEU A 3 -9.09 13.54 -1.52
C LEU A 3 -8.81 15.03 -1.74
N LYS A 4 -9.45 15.90 -0.93
CA LYS A 4 -9.28 17.36 -1.03
C LYS A 4 -7.94 17.86 -0.48
N GLN A 5 -7.24 17.02 0.30
CA GLN A 5 -5.97 17.36 0.94
C GLN A 5 -4.88 16.39 0.47
N ARG A 6 -3.70 16.92 0.16
CA ARG A 6 -2.51 16.12 -0.12
C ARG A 6 -2.20 15.28 1.12
N LEU A 7 -2.06 13.96 0.94
CA LEU A 7 -1.69 13.03 2.01
C LEU A 7 -0.26 13.23 2.52
N THR A 8 0.51 14.13 1.91
CA THR A 8 1.95 14.30 2.12
C THR A 8 2.23 15.46 3.07
N SER A 9 3.04 15.24 4.10
CA SER A 9 3.55 16.26 5.02
C SER A 9 5.02 16.63 4.78
N GLY A 10 5.78 15.86 3.98
CA GLY A 10 7.17 16.19 3.60
C GLY A 10 7.96 14.99 3.10
N ASP A 11 9.25 15.19 2.78
CA ASP A 11 10.20 14.12 2.43
C ASP A 11 10.89 13.56 3.70
N SER A 12 11.48 12.37 3.60
CA SER A 12 12.32 11.80 4.66
C SER A 12 13.37 12.80 5.14
N VAL A 13 13.50 12.93 6.47
CA VAL A 13 14.40 13.91 7.11
C VAL A 13 15.87 13.70 6.77
N ASP A 14 16.25 12.49 6.36
CA ASP A 14 17.63 12.12 6.01
C ASP A 14 17.99 12.36 4.53
N LYS A 15 17.01 12.62 3.65
CA LYS A 15 17.15 12.76 2.17
C LYS A 15 17.85 11.59 1.45
N ILE A 16 18.28 10.55 2.17
CA ILE A 16 18.92 9.35 1.64
C ILE A 16 17.85 8.35 1.18
N ILE A 17 16.69 8.36 1.85
CA ILE A 17 15.54 7.55 1.49
C ILE A 17 14.50 8.46 0.82
N ASN A 18 14.19 8.19 -0.45
CA ASN A 18 13.19 8.94 -1.20
C ASN A 18 11.78 8.50 -0.78
N LEU A 19 11.42 8.82 0.46
CA LEU A 19 10.17 8.45 1.11
C LEU A 19 9.36 9.72 1.35
N THR A 20 8.15 9.78 0.81
CA THR A 20 7.22 10.84 1.16
C THR A 20 6.47 10.43 2.42
N LEU A 21 6.57 11.24 3.46
CA LEU A 21 5.87 11.03 4.72
C LEU A 21 4.62 11.87 4.75
N GLY A 22 3.55 11.33 5.34
CA GLY A 22 2.27 11.98 5.55
C GLY A 22 1.76 11.69 6.94
N TYR A 23 1.70 12.66 7.84
CA TYR A 23 1.04 12.53 9.17
C TYR A 23 1.26 11.18 9.89
N GLY A 24 2.49 10.65 9.89
CA GLY A 24 2.84 9.38 10.56
C GLY A 24 2.77 8.12 9.69
N VAL A 25 2.44 8.23 8.41
CA VAL A 25 2.47 7.14 7.43
C VAL A 25 3.42 7.45 6.28
N VAL A 26 3.86 6.39 5.62
CA VAL A 26 4.56 6.46 4.33
C VAL A 26 3.51 6.62 3.23
N VAL A 27 3.70 7.60 2.37
CA VAL A 27 2.92 7.80 1.15
C VAL A 27 3.78 7.36 -0.03
N MET A 28 3.23 6.49 -0.88
CA MET A 28 3.96 5.92 -2.01
C MET A 28 3.04 5.72 -3.20
N THR A 29 3.63 5.60 -4.38
CA THR A 29 2.93 5.22 -5.61
C THR A 29 3.11 3.73 -5.83
N ASP A 30 2.01 3.00 -6.04
CA ASP A 30 2.09 1.57 -6.33
C ASP A 30 2.37 1.28 -7.82
N GLU A 31 2.48 0.00 -8.15
CA GLU A 31 2.73 -0.49 -9.52
C GLU A 31 1.65 -0.12 -10.54
N ARG A 32 0.46 0.32 -10.09
CA ARG A 32 -0.63 0.80 -10.95
C ARG A 32 -0.61 2.31 -11.12
N GLY A 33 0.33 3.02 -10.49
CA GLY A 33 0.37 4.47 -10.47
C GLY A 33 -0.58 5.11 -9.45
N ASN A 34 -1.22 4.32 -8.57
CA ASN A 34 -2.12 4.85 -7.55
C ASN A 34 -1.32 5.31 -6.32
N VAL A 35 -1.74 6.44 -5.74
CA VAL A 35 -1.24 6.88 -4.44
C VAL A 35 -1.85 5.98 -3.36
N ILE A 36 -0.98 5.32 -2.60
CA ILE A 36 -1.32 4.52 -1.42
C ILE A 36 -0.56 5.06 -0.22
N PHE A 37 -1.03 4.74 0.98
CA PHE A 37 -0.35 5.13 2.21
C PHE A 37 -0.39 4.03 3.28
N GLY A 38 0.61 3.97 4.15
CA GLY A 38 0.71 2.91 5.14
C GLY A 38 2.03 2.89 5.91
N HIS A 39 2.33 1.76 6.54
CA HIS A 39 3.58 1.57 7.27
C HIS A 39 4.03 0.11 7.22
N ASP A 40 5.32 -0.11 6.99
CA ASP A 40 5.94 -1.42 7.12
C ASP A 40 6.37 -1.64 8.57
N GLY A 41 6.00 -2.78 9.16
CA GLY A 41 6.46 -3.17 10.47
C GLY A 41 7.74 -4.00 10.39
N SER A 42 8.52 -3.99 11.47
CA SER A 42 9.68 -4.87 11.61
C SER A 42 9.29 -6.33 11.41
N GLY A 43 10.17 -7.13 10.81
CA GLY A 43 9.92 -8.55 10.58
C GLY A 43 9.20 -8.90 9.29
N GLY A 44 8.80 -7.92 8.47
CA GLY A 44 8.21 -8.13 7.14
C GLY A 44 6.68 -7.96 7.07
N GLN A 45 6.05 -7.57 8.17
CA GLN A 45 4.64 -7.19 8.22
C GLN A 45 4.42 -5.81 7.61
N SER A 46 3.21 -5.53 7.13
CA SER A 46 2.90 -4.27 6.45
C SER A 46 1.40 -3.99 6.51
N ALA A 47 1.02 -2.72 6.57
CA ALA A 47 -0.36 -2.30 6.42
C ALA A 47 -0.44 -1.07 5.52
N ILE A 48 -1.34 -1.12 4.52
CA ILE A 48 -1.55 -0.05 3.54
C ILE A 48 -3.03 0.20 3.28
N ALA A 49 -3.34 1.41 2.82
CA ALA A 49 -4.63 1.85 2.33
C ALA A 49 -4.51 2.39 0.89
N ASP A 50 -5.45 1.98 0.03
CA ASP A 50 -5.64 2.46 -1.34
C ASP A 50 -6.98 3.24 -1.39
N PRO A 51 -6.94 4.59 -1.36
CA PRO A 51 -8.13 5.42 -1.42
C PRO A 51 -8.81 5.40 -2.80
N THR A 52 -8.07 5.13 -3.89
CA THR A 52 -8.62 5.05 -5.25
C THR A 52 -9.58 3.88 -5.36
N LEU A 53 -9.19 2.72 -4.80
CA LEU A 53 -10.02 1.51 -4.76
C LEU A 53 -10.88 1.40 -3.50
N LYS A 54 -10.78 2.37 -2.58
CA LYS A 54 -11.49 2.43 -1.29
C LYS A 54 -11.28 1.16 -0.46
N THR A 55 -10.03 0.77 -0.31
CA THR A 55 -9.69 -0.47 0.38
C THR A 55 -8.44 -0.37 1.22
N GLY A 56 -8.26 -1.32 2.13
CA GLY A 56 -7.05 -1.48 2.93
C GLY A 56 -6.62 -2.94 2.97
N MET A 57 -5.31 -3.16 3.12
CA MET A 57 -4.71 -4.48 3.24
C MET A 57 -3.67 -4.45 4.34
N ALA A 58 -3.70 -5.47 5.20
CA ALA A 58 -2.64 -5.76 6.15
C ALA A 58 -2.07 -7.16 5.88
N TYR A 59 -0.76 -7.28 6.02
CA TYR A 59 -0.01 -8.52 6.00
C TYR A 59 0.72 -8.69 7.33
N VAL A 60 0.45 -9.79 8.01
CA VAL A 60 1.05 -10.15 9.29
C VAL A 60 1.67 -11.53 9.15
N THR A 61 2.90 -11.69 9.63
CA THR A 61 3.64 -12.96 9.57
C THR A 61 4.19 -13.33 10.94
N GLY A 62 4.17 -14.62 11.26
CA GLY A 62 4.82 -15.16 12.47
C GLY A 62 6.32 -15.35 12.30
N ARG A 63 6.87 -15.18 11.09
CA ARG A 63 8.29 -15.36 10.79
C ARG A 63 8.95 -14.02 10.57
N LEU A 64 9.59 -13.49 11.62
CA LEU A 64 10.35 -12.26 11.55
C LEU A 64 11.56 -12.44 10.61
N LYS A 65 11.65 -11.56 9.61
CA LYS A 65 12.79 -11.46 8.70
C LYS A 65 13.62 -10.22 9.03
N SER A 66 14.89 -10.23 8.62
CA SER A 66 15.74 -9.04 8.75
C SER A 66 15.06 -7.83 8.15
N ILE A 67 15.14 -6.68 8.84
CA ILE A 67 14.59 -5.41 8.37
C ILE A 67 15.28 -5.10 7.03
N SER A 68 14.47 -4.97 5.98
CA SER A 68 14.94 -4.64 4.64
C SER A 68 14.06 -3.52 4.10
N VAL A 69 14.72 -2.44 3.67
CA VAL A 69 14.07 -1.33 2.94
C VAL A 69 13.47 -1.78 1.61
N LYS A 70 13.89 -2.94 1.10
CA LYS A 70 13.34 -3.54 -0.12
C LYS A 70 12.00 -4.23 0.12
N GLY A 71 11.49 -4.25 1.35
CA GLY A 71 10.24 -4.91 1.73
C GLY A 71 10.34 -6.43 1.75
N ASP A 72 9.22 -7.07 2.13
CA ASP A 72 9.10 -8.51 2.21
C ASP A 72 8.51 -9.10 0.91
N ARG A 73 9.16 -10.13 0.36
CA ARG A 73 8.73 -10.77 -0.89
C ARG A 73 7.35 -11.42 -0.76
N GLU A 74 7.05 -12.06 0.37
CA GLU A 74 5.74 -12.71 0.57
C GLU A 74 4.64 -11.65 0.65
N ASN A 75 4.86 -10.58 1.41
CA ASN A 75 3.96 -9.42 1.43
C ASN A 75 3.63 -8.93 0.01
N PHE A 76 4.64 -8.72 -0.84
CA PHE A 76 4.40 -8.29 -2.22
C PHE A 76 3.60 -9.30 -3.05
N GLN A 77 3.84 -10.59 -2.87
CA GLN A 77 3.06 -11.65 -3.55
C GLN A 77 1.59 -11.64 -3.12
N TYR A 78 1.33 -11.53 -1.81
CA TYR A 78 -0.03 -11.41 -1.29
C TYR A 78 -0.71 -10.13 -1.76
N ARG A 79 0.01 -9.00 -1.79
CA ARG A 79 -0.52 -7.72 -2.28
C ARG A 79 -0.91 -7.78 -3.74
N ALA A 80 -0.06 -8.37 -4.58
CA ALA A 80 -0.37 -8.55 -6.00
C ALA A 80 -1.59 -9.48 -6.18
N ALA A 81 -1.69 -10.57 -5.41
CA ALA A 81 -2.84 -11.47 -5.46
C ALA A 81 -4.14 -10.78 -5.02
N TYR A 82 -4.07 -10.01 -3.94
CA TYR A 82 -5.18 -9.23 -3.42
C TYR A 82 -5.77 -8.30 -4.48
N TYR A 83 -4.93 -7.51 -5.14
CA TYR A 83 -5.41 -6.58 -6.17
C TYR A 83 -5.95 -7.27 -7.42
N ARG A 84 -5.34 -8.38 -7.86
CA ARG A 84 -5.89 -9.19 -8.96
C ARG A 84 -7.32 -9.68 -8.64
N CYS A 85 -7.55 -10.14 -7.42
CA CYS A 85 -8.87 -10.59 -6.97
C CYS A 85 -9.87 -9.43 -6.88
N LEU A 86 -9.45 -8.29 -6.33
CA LEU A 86 -10.28 -7.11 -6.19
C LEU A 86 -10.71 -6.54 -7.55
N GLU A 87 -9.78 -6.42 -8.50
CA GLU A 87 -10.09 -5.98 -9.86
C GLU A 87 -11.08 -6.92 -10.54
N ARG A 88 -10.89 -8.25 -10.40
CA ARG A 88 -11.84 -9.23 -10.91
C ARG A 88 -13.23 -9.04 -10.29
N HIS A 89 -13.31 -8.82 -8.98
CA HIS A 89 -14.57 -8.56 -8.29
C HIS A 89 -15.26 -7.29 -8.82
N ILE A 90 -14.51 -6.18 -8.94
CA ILE A 90 -15.03 -4.92 -9.47
C ILE A 90 -15.54 -5.10 -10.92
N ARG A 91 -14.78 -5.78 -11.79
CA ARG A 91 -15.20 -6.08 -13.16
C ARG A 91 -16.48 -6.90 -13.22
N ASN A 92 -16.58 -7.97 -12.43
CA ASN A 92 -17.75 -8.83 -12.39
C ASN A 92 -19.00 -8.06 -11.90
N LYS A 93 -18.84 -7.23 -10.87
CA LYS A 93 -19.92 -6.40 -10.33
C LYS A 93 -20.41 -5.33 -11.30
N ARG A 94 -19.55 -4.82 -12.19
CA ARG A 94 -19.95 -3.91 -13.28
C ARG A 94 -20.76 -4.65 -14.35
N LYS A 95 -20.30 -5.85 -14.75
CA LYS A 95 -21.00 -6.69 -15.73
C LYS A 95 -22.38 -7.11 -15.25
N SER A 96 -22.56 -7.48 -13.98
CA SER A 96 -23.88 -7.88 -13.46
C SER A 96 -24.89 -6.73 -13.34
N LYS A 97 -24.44 -5.48 -13.48
CA LYS A 97 -25.28 -4.28 -13.44
C LYS A 97 -25.65 -3.77 -14.84
N THR A 98 -25.08 -4.37 -15.89
CA THR A 98 -25.33 -4.05 -17.30
C THR A 98 -26.28 -5.10 -17.84
#